data_AF-A0AAW5P1G5-F1
#
_entry.id   AF-A0AAW5P1G5-F1
#
_cell.length_a   1.000
_cell.length_b   1.000
_cell.length_c   1.000
_cell.angle_alpha   90.00
_cell.angle_beta   90.00
_cell.angle_gamma   90.00
#
_symmetry.space_group_name_H-M   'P 1'
#
loop_
_entity.id
_entity.type
_entity.pdbx_description
1 polymer ?
#
loop_
_entity_poly.entity_id
_entity_poly.type
_entity_poly.pdbx_seq_one_letter_code
_entity_poly.pdbx_strand_id
1 'polypeptide(L)'
;MNELTEIYKRIEYLRNNGVKMKEIADRVDMAPSVLSALYSSVLPAYIDLLKTRTPDDALDEALALVNNVSKKRLLNNVGAMKLLLLEMEPEQQSEAESGNPLVKLLGKEMKDSVQDVFNYSGLYLSYSLSSSTDSLKIEPYLISASENSEYVKVGMINAYKSVHWGGGIISNHQNSYLMFNERDLPQFALVTIYLQLPHYEYPAMLKGLYLCLDYNHNPIARRIVLVKQSDSTDVNEFLTMEGRLVPKAELTPELEVYYNYTCQEGDYIKTCTVPSPKLDATDLEREKKMLMI
;
A
#
# COMPACT_ATOMS: atom_id res chain seq x y z
N MET A 1 -10.51 14.49 42.11
CA MET A 1 -11.47 14.97 41.09
C MET A 1 -12.62 13.95 41.05
N ASN A 2 -13.85 14.37 40.75
CA ASN A 2 -15.04 13.51 40.89
C ASN A 2 -15.04 12.40 39.82
N GLU A 3 -15.11 11.13 40.23
CA GLU A 3 -14.96 9.98 39.32
C GLU A 3 -15.96 10.02 38.16
N LEU A 4 -17.20 10.44 38.42
CA LEU A 4 -18.24 10.58 37.39
C LEU A 4 -17.89 11.65 36.35
N THR A 5 -17.22 12.73 36.75
CA THR A 5 -16.73 13.77 35.82
C THR A 5 -15.59 13.24 34.95
N GLU A 6 -14.71 12.40 35.49
CA GLU A 6 -13.63 11.78 34.73
C GLU A 6 -14.17 10.77 33.72
N ILE A 7 -15.16 9.96 34.12
CA ILE A 7 -15.89 9.04 33.23
C ILE A 7 -16.54 9.82 32.08
N TYR A 8 -17.22 10.93 32.38
CA TYR A 8 -17.85 11.76 31.34
C TYR A 8 -16.83 12.23 30.30
N LYS A 9 -15.71 12.81 30.75
CA LYS A 9 -14.63 13.27 29.87
C LYS A 9 -14.01 12.14 29.06
N ARG A 10 -13.85 10.95 29.66
CA ARG A 10 -13.27 9.81 28.96
C ARG A 10 -14.21 9.26 27.89
N ILE A 11 -15.50 9.15 28.17
CA ILE A 11 -16.50 8.76 27.16
C ILE A 11 -16.55 9.81 26.04
N GLU A 12 -16.55 11.10 26.38
CA GLU A 12 -16.50 12.19 25.40
C GLU A 12 -15.26 12.12 24.51
N TYR A 13 -14.09 11.87 25.10
CA TYR A 13 -12.84 11.63 24.35
C TYR A 13 -12.97 10.44 23.38
N LEU A 14 -13.43 9.28 23.84
CA LEU A 14 -13.60 8.09 22.99
C LEU A 14 -14.58 8.34 21.84
N ARG A 15 -15.70 9.00 22.13
CA ARG A 15 -16.73 9.35 21.13
C ARG A 15 -16.21 10.34 20.09
N ASN A 16 -15.45 11.35 20.51
CA ASN A 16 -14.82 12.33 19.62
C ASN A 16 -13.73 11.71 18.74
N ASN A 17 -13.15 10.58 19.16
CA ASN A 17 -12.15 9.82 18.40
C ASN A 17 -12.74 8.58 17.70
N GLY A 18 -14.03 8.60 17.37
CA GLY A 18 -14.63 7.62 16.45
C GLY A 18 -15.16 6.31 17.06
N VAL A 19 -14.98 6.10 18.37
CA VAL A 19 -15.47 4.90 19.05
C VAL A 19 -17.01 4.90 19.13
N LYS A 20 -17.65 3.78 18.76
CA LYS A 20 -19.12 3.69 18.79
C LYS A 20 -19.62 3.50 20.21
N MET A 21 -20.78 4.09 20.53
CA MET A 21 -21.42 3.96 21.86
C MET A 21 -21.64 2.49 22.27
N LYS A 22 -21.94 1.61 21.30
CA LYS A 22 -22.11 0.18 21.52
C LYS A 22 -20.81 -0.48 22.03
N GLU A 23 -19.67 -0.16 21.42
CA GLU A 23 -18.36 -0.72 21.80
C GLU A 23 -17.95 -0.29 23.21
N ILE A 24 -18.19 0.98 23.55
CA ILE A 24 -17.94 1.49 24.90
C ILE A 24 -18.84 0.75 25.90
N ALA A 25 -20.12 0.56 25.57
CA ALA A 25 -21.09 -0.11 26.41
C ALA A 25 -20.73 -1.59 26.65
N ASP A 26 -20.33 -2.31 25.60
CA ASP A 26 -19.88 -3.69 25.67
C ASP A 26 -18.63 -3.82 26.55
N ARG A 27 -17.68 -2.86 26.47
CA ARG A 27 -16.45 -2.86 27.29
C ARG A 27 -16.72 -2.70 28.78
N VAL A 28 -17.72 -1.90 29.16
CA VAL A 28 -18.07 -1.64 30.57
C VAL A 28 -19.21 -2.52 31.09
N ASP A 29 -19.59 -3.57 30.33
CA ASP A 29 -20.69 -4.49 30.63
C ASP A 29 -22.01 -3.76 30.96
N MET A 30 -22.38 -2.81 30.11
CA MET A 30 -23.60 -2.02 30.24
C MET A 30 -24.45 -2.08 28.98
N ALA A 31 -25.78 -2.05 29.12
CA ALA A 31 -26.66 -1.93 27.97
C ALA A 31 -26.41 -0.58 27.24
N PRO A 32 -26.31 -0.55 25.90
CA PRO A 32 -26.04 0.69 25.14
C PRO A 32 -27.03 1.82 25.43
N SER A 33 -28.30 1.50 25.70
CA SER A 33 -29.33 2.48 26.06
C SER A 33 -29.10 3.13 27.43
N VAL A 34 -28.55 2.37 28.39
CA VAL A 34 -28.25 2.85 29.75
C VAL A 34 -27.01 3.75 29.69
N LEU A 35 -25.96 3.33 28.97
CA LEU A 35 -24.76 4.15 28.78
C LEU A 35 -25.08 5.45 28.00
N SER A 36 -25.92 5.36 26.97
CA SER A 36 -26.35 6.53 26.21
C SER A 36 -27.10 7.53 27.11
N ALA A 37 -28.06 7.08 27.93
CA ALA A 37 -28.80 7.94 28.86
C ALA A 37 -27.88 8.57 29.92
N LEU A 38 -26.91 7.80 30.41
CA LEU A 38 -25.88 8.28 31.34
C LEU A 38 -25.03 9.39 30.71
N TYR A 39 -24.55 9.18 29.48
CA TYR A 39 -23.70 10.14 28.76
C TYR A 39 -24.45 11.40 28.30
N SER A 40 -25.66 11.27 27.75
CA SER A 40 -26.38 12.40 27.13
C SER A 40 -27.17 13.25 28.12
N SER A 41 -27.53 12.72 29.28
CA SER A 41 -28.50 13.36 30.18
C SER A 41 -28.02 13.42 31.63
N VAL A 42 -27.66 12.28 32.21
CA VAL A 42 -27.32 12.22 33.66
C VAL A 42 -25.99 12.93 33.95
N LEU A 43 -24.90 12.56 33.27
CA LEU A 43 -23.57 13.11 33.54
C LEU A 43 -23.47 14.62 33.24
N PRO A 44 -24.03 15.15 32.13
CA PRO A 44 -24.08 16.59 31.90
C PRO A 44 -24.86 17.35 32.98
N ALA A 45 -26.06 16.87 33.33
CA ALA A 45 -26.88 17.49 34.36
C ALA A 45 -26.20 17.47 35.74
N TYR A 46 -25.57 16.34 36.09
CA TYR A 46 -24.78 16.21 37.30
C TYR A 46 -23.64 17.22 37.36
N ILE A 47 -22.86 17.35 36.28
CA ILE A 47 -21.73 18.30 36.20
C ILE A 47 -22.20 19.75 36.37
N ASP A 48 -23.35 20.10 35.81
CA ASP A 48 -23.91 21.44 35.97
C ASP A 48 -24.44 21.70 37.39
N LEU A 49 -25.12 20.71 37.99
CA LEU A 49 -25.66 20.81 39.36
C LEU A 49 -24.58 20.86 40.44
N LEU A 50 -23.40 20.27 40.19
CA LEU A 50 -22.24 20.37 41.09
C LEU A 50 -21.76 21.81 41.34
N LYS A 51 -22.17 22.78 40.50
CA LYS A 51 -21.85 24.20 40.70
C LYS A 51 -22.60 24.82 41.88
N THR A 52 -23.76 24.26 42.24
CA THR A 52 -24.68 24.86 43.23
C THR A 52 -25.17 23.89 44.31
N ARG A 53 -24.94 22.58 44.16
CA ARG A 53 -25.44 21.54 45.06
C ARG A 53 -24.34 20.59 45.53
N THR A 54 -24.65 19.78 46.55
CA THR A 54 -23.77 18.71 47.00
C THR A 54 -23.73 17.57 45.96
N PRO A 55 -22.68 16.74 45.93
CA PRO A 55 -22.60 15.63 44.98
C PRO A 55 -23.75 14.62 45.10
N ASP A 56 -24.29 14.39 46.29
CA ASP A 56 -25.37 13.41 46.47
C ASP A 56 -26.71 13.95 45.93
N ASP A 57 -27.05 15.20 46.28
CA ASP A 57 -28.27 15.88 45.78
C ASP A 57 -28.22 16.06 44.25
N ALA A 58 -27.06 16.48 43.74
CA ALA A 58 -26.84 16.65 42.30
C ALA A 58 -27.03 15.34 41.53
N LEU A 59 -26.59 14.21 42.10
CA LEU A 59 -26.73 12.90 41.47
C LEU A 59 -28.18 12.41 41.50
N ASP A 60 -28.89 12.62 42.61
CA ASP A 60 -30.30 12.25 42.72
C ASP A 60 -31.17 12.99 41.71
N GLU A 61 -30.95 14.30 41.56
CA GLU A 61 -31.67 15.12 40.57
C GLU A 61 -31.31 14.76 39.13
N ALA A 62 -30.03 14.50 38.85
CA ALA A 62 -29.61 14.09 37.52
C ALA A 62 -30.18 12.72 37.12
N LEU A 63 -30.27 11.78 38.07
CA LEU A 63 -30.86 10.46 37.83
C LEU A 63 -32.38 10.51 37.66
N ALA A 64 -33.07 11.49 38.26
CA ALA A 64 -34.51 11.68 38.07
C ALA A 64 -34.89 12.00 36.61
N LEU A 65 -33.94 12.44 35.78
CA LEU A 65 -34.15 12.70 34.35
C LEU A 65 -34.36 11.43 33.51
N VAL A 66 -33.99 10.26 34.04
CA VAL A 66 -34.00 8.99 33.30
C VAL A 66 -34.60 7.87 34.16
N ASN A 67 -35.30 6.93 33.56
CA ASN A 67 -35.95 5.82 34.27
C ASN A 67 -35.14 4.51 34.22
N ASN A 68 -34.02 4.49 33.51
CA ASN A 68 -33.27 3.27 33.17
C ASN A 68 -31.88 3.20 33.83
N VAL A 69 -31.53 4.14 34.70
CA VAL A 69 -30.25 4.17 35.43
C VAL A 69 -30.51 4.09 36.94
N SER A 70 -29.88 3.12 37.62
CA SER A 70 -30.02 2.96 39.08
C SER A 70 -28.82 3.55 39.82
N LYS A 71 -29.06 4.46 40.77
CA LYS A 71 -28.01 5.07 41.63
C LYS A 71 -27.11 4.02 42.28
N LYS A 72 -27.72 2.99 42.88
CA LYS A 72 -27.00 1.92 43.58
C LYS A 72 -26.10 1.10 42.63
N ARG A 73 -26.61 0.74 41.45
CA ARG A 73 -25.83 -0.03 40.46
C ARG A 73 -24.70 0.81 39.87
N LEU A 74 -24.97 2.09 39.59
CA LEU A 74 -23.97 3.03 39.10
C LEU A 74 -22.83 3.15 40.11
N LEU A 75 -23.12 3.55 41.35
CA LEU A 75 -22.12 3.77 42.41
C LEU A 75 -21.27 2.54 42.72
N ASN A 76 -21.87 1.34 42.69
CA ASN A 76 -21.12 0.09 42.88
C ASN A 76 -20.12 -0.20 41.76
N ASN A 77 -20.38 0.30 40.54
CA ASN A 77 -19.59 -0.02 39.35
C ASN A 77 -18.71 1.15 38.87
N VAL A 78 -18.81 2.35 39.47
CA VAL A 78 -18.07 3.56 39.02
C VAL A 78 -16.57 3.30 38.93
N GLY A 79 -15.97 2.69 39.95
CA GLY A 79 -14.53 2.43 39.98
C GLY A 79 -14.08 1.48 38.87
N ALA A 80 -14.80 0.37 38.66
CA ALA A 80 -14.50 -0.60 37.60
C ALA A 80 -14.71 0.01 36.21
N MET A 81 -15.80 0.74 36.01
CA MET A 81 -16.10 1.44 34.76
C MET A 81 -15.01 2.44 34.41
N LYS A 82 -14.55 3.24 35.37
CA LYS A 82 -13.45 4.18 35.17
C LYS A 82 -12.17 3.48 34.71
N LEU A 83 -11.77 2.39 35.36
CA LEU A 83 -10.57 1.63 34.96
C LEU A 83 -10.70 1.08 33.53
N LEU A 84 -11.81 0.44 33.21
CA LEU A 84 -12.06 -0.14 31.88
C LEU A 84 -12.08 0.90 30.77
N LEU A 85 -12.60 2.10 31.04
CA LEU A 85 -12.62 3.22 30.10
C LEU A 85 -11.23 3.86 29.94
N LEU A 86 -10.40 3.88 30.99
CA LEU A 86 -9.04 4.41 30.92
C LEU A 86 -8.10 3.47 30.16
N GLU A 87 -8.30 2.15 30.24
CA GLU A 87 -7.55 1.16 29.45
C GLU A 87 -7.95 1.13 27.98
N MET A 88 -9.16 1.60 27.68
CA MET A 88 -9.69 1.63 26.33
C MET A 88 -9.12 2.82 25.58
N GLU A 89 -8.28 2.60 24.57
CA GLU A 89 -7.84 3.63 23.63
C GLU A 89 -8.71 3.56 22.38
N PRO A 90 -9.00 4.71 21.72
CA PRO A 90 -9.54 4.64 20.37
C PRO A 90 -8.56 3.85 19.52
N GLU A 91 -9.06 2.90 18.73
CA GLU A 91 -8.26 2.38 17.63
C GLU A 91 -7.76 3.62 16.89
N GLN A 92 -6.44 3.81 16.82
CA GLN A 92 -5.90 4.87 15.99
C GLN A 92 -6.49 4.62 14.61
N GLN A 93 -7.48 5.42 14.22
CA GLN A 93 -7.72 5.68 12.82
C GLN A 93 -6.40 6.26 12.36
N SER A 94 -5.50 5.40 11.90
CA SER A 94 -4.38 5.83 11.10
C SER A 94 -4.98 6.79 10.08
N GLU A 95 -4.31 7.90 9.80
CA GLU A 95 -4.74 8.86 8.78
C GLU A 95 -5.04 8.18 7.42
N ALA A 96 -4.74 6.89 7.26
CA ALA A 96 -5.22 6.03 6.19
C ALA A 96 -6.75 5.92 6.08
N GLU A 97 -7.57 6.10 7.14
CA GLU A 97 -9.03 6.06 7.00
C GLU A 97 -9.65 7.37 6.46
N SER A 98 -8.93 8.49 6.47
CA SER A 98 -9.27 9.69 5.68
C SER A 98 -8.50 9.77 4.35
N GLY A 99 -7.68 8.74 4.06
CA GLY A 99 -6.79 8.68 2.92
C GLY A 99 -7.50 8.60 1.56
N ASN A 100 -6.78 9.09 0.54
CA ASN A 100 -7.14 9.01 -0.88
C ASN A 100 -7.75 7.64 -1.23
N PRO A 101 -8.99 7.58 -1.77
CA PRO A 101 -9.67 6.32 -2.11
C PRO A 101 -8.81 5.37 -2.96
N LEU A 102 -7.97 5.92 -3.84
CA LEU A 102 -7.04 5.13 -4.65
C LEU A 102 -6.01 4.40 -3.80
N VAL A 103 -5.46 5.05 -2.77
CA VAL A 103 -4.44 4.45 -1.90
C VAL A 103 -5.04 3.29 -1.09
N LYS A 104 -6.27 3.45 -0.62
CA LYS A 104 -7.02 2.37 0.05
C LYS A 104 -7.25 1.18 -0.89
N LEU A 105 -7.68 1.47 -2.13
CA LEU A 105 -7.90 0.44 -3.14
C LEU A 105 -6.59 -0.28 -3.47
N LEU A 106 -5.49 0.45 -3.68
CA LEU A 106 -4.18 -0.13 -3.90
C LEU A 106 -3.75 -1.05 -2.75
N GLY A 107 -3.92 -0.60 -1.50
CA GLY A 107 -3.61 -1.43 -0.33
C GLY A 107 -4.42 -2.72 -0.29
N LYS A 108 -5.71 -2.65 -0.63
CA LYS A 108 -6.58 -3.82 -0.74
C LYS A 108 -6.13 -4.75 -1.87
N GLU A 109 -5.95 -4.23 -3.08
CA GLU A 109 -5.56 -5.03 -4.26
C GLU A 109 -4.19 -5.69 -4.05
N MET A 110 -3.23 -5.01 -3.42
CA MET A 110 -1.93 -5.60 -3.07
C MET A 110 -2.07 -6.82 -2.16
N LYS A 111 -2.98 -6.75 -1.19
CA LYS A 111 -3.26 -7.86 -0.26
C LYS A 111 -3.98 -9.01 -0.96
N ASP A 112 -5.02 -8.70 -1.74
CA ASP A 112 -5.80 -9.70 -2.47
C ASP A 112 -4.94 -10.44 -3.51
N SER A 113 -3.98 -9.74 -4.12
CA SER A 113 -3.02 -10.32 -5.10
C SER A 113 -2.18 -11.47 -4.56
N VAL A 114 -2.00 -11.58 -3.24
CA VAL A 114 -1.23 -12.67 -2.62
C VAL A 114 -1.88 -14.04 -2.87
N GLN A 115 -3.21 -14.07 -3.00
CA GLN A 115 -3.92 -15.33 -3.28
C GLN A 115 -3.64 -15.85 -4.70
N ASP A 116 -3.36 -14.94 -5.62
CA ASP A 116 -3.20 -15.24 -7.05
C ASP A 116 -1.74 -15.43 -7.48
N VAL A 117 -0.80 -14.92 -6.67
CA VAL A 117 0.63 -14.91 -7.04
C VAL A 117 1.23 -16.31 -7.12
N PHE A 118 0.60 -17.33 -6.51
CA PHE A 118 1.11 -18.69 -6.49
C PHE A 118 1.43 -19.23 -7.90
N ASN A 119 0.56 -18.95 -8.88
CA ASN A 119 0.75 -19.39 -10.26
C ASN A 119 1.95 -18.73 -10.95
N TYR A 120 2.35 -17.55 -10.47
CA TYR A 120 3.42 -16.74 -11.06
C TYR A 120 4.67 -16.69 -10.18
N SER A 121 4.68 -17.40 -9.05
CA SER A 121 5.80 -17.39 -8.13
C SER A 121 6.98 -18.14 -8.71
N GLY A 122 8.19 -17.60 -8.54
CA GLY A 122 9.42 -18.20 -9.03
C GLY A 122 10.53 -17.20 -9.32
N LEU A 123 11.63 -17.75 -9.84
CA LEU A 123 12.78 -16.99 -10.37
C LEU A 123 12.62 -16.82 -11.88
N TYR A 124 12.90 -15.62 -12.36
CA TYR A 124 12.80 -15.25 -13.76
C TYR A 124 14.07 -14.56 -14.24
N LEU A 125 14.36 -14.69 -15.54
CA LEU A 125 15.24 -13.77 -16.25
C LEU A 125 14.39 -12.86 -17.12
N SER A 126 14.60 -11.56 -17.01
CA SER A 126 14.03 -10.60 -17.94
C SER A 126 14.93 -10.39 -19.14
N TYR A 127 14.32 -9.98 -20.25
CA TYR A 127 14.98 -9.56 -21.48
C TYR A 127 14.36 -8.24 -21.91
N SER A 128 15.19 -7.22 -22.10
CA SER A 128 14.77 -5.90 -22.56
C SER A 128 15.91 -5.13 -23.21
N LEU A 129 15.61 -4.05 -23.93
CA LEU A 129 16.63 -3.14 -24.47
C LEU A 129 17.32 -2.36 -23.34
N SER A 130 18.65 -2.29 -23.38
CA SER A 130 19.45 -1.41 -22.50
C SER A 130 19.20 0.09 -22.79
N SER A 131 19.24 0.94 -21.77
CA SER A 131 19.07 2.39 -21.95
C SER A 131 20.33 3.09 -22.50
N SER A 132 21.50 2.48 -22.35
CA SER A 132 22.80 3.12 -22.61
C SER A 132 23.49 2.61 -23.87
N THR A 133 23.16 1.39 -24.31
CA THR A 133 23.83 0.71 -25.43
C THR A 133 22.82 -0.10 -26.24
N ASP A 134 23.12 -0.35 -27.52
CA ASP A 134 22.39 -1.34 -28.32
C ASP A 134 22.77 -2.76 -27.87
N SER A 135 22.18 -3.18 -26.76
CA SER A 135 22.49 -4.44 -26.09
C SER A 135 21.25 -5.02 -25.42
N LEU A 136 21.18 -6.35 -25.42
CA LEU A 136 20.17 -7.08 -24.69
C LEU A 136 20.51 -7.02 -23.19
N LYS A 137 19.62 -6.42 -22.41
CA LYS A 137 19.71 -6.38 -20.96
C LYS A 137 18.99 -7.58 -20.37
N ILE A 138 19.74 -8.38 -19.60
CA ILE A 138 19.25 -9.58 -18.94
C ILE A 138 19.34 -9.39 -17.44
N GLU A 139 18.20 -9.42 -16.74
CA GLU A 139 18.13 -9.11 -15.30
C GLU A 139 17.32 -10.16 -14.54
N PRO A 140 17.82 -10.70 -13.43
CA PRO A 140 17.08 -11.60 -12.56
C PRO A 140 15.90 -10.93 -11.85
N TYR A 141 14.79 -11.66 -11.73
CA TYR A 141 13.62 -11.27 -10.95
C TYR A 141 13.15 -12.41 -10.05
N LEU A 142 12.65 -12.06 -8.88
CA LEU A 142 11.93 -12.94 -7.96
C LEU A 142 10.50 -12.43 -7.84
N ILE A 143 9.52 -13.31 -8.02
CA ILE A 143 8.10 -13.02 -7.73
C ILE A 143 7.64 -14.05 -6.69
N SER A 144 7.08 -13.57 -5.58
CA SER A 144 6.64 -14.43 -4.47
C SER A 144 5.61 -13.73 -3.58
N ALA A 145 4.91 -14.48 -2.74
CA ALA A 145 4.20 -13.88 -1.60
C ALA A 145 5.19 -13.34 -0.57
N SER A 146 4.86 -12.23 0.10
CA SER A 146 5.65 -11.76 1.25
C SER A 146 5.59 -12.74 2.42
N GLU A 147 6.58 -12.69 3.31
CA GLU A 147 6.67 -13.57 4.49
C GLU A 147 5.43 -13.48 5.40
N ASN A 148 4.82 -12.31 5.48
CA ASN A 148 3.59 -12.04 6.23
C ASN A 148 2.30 -12.20 5.39
N SER A 149 2.41 -12.56 4.10
CA SER A 149 1.27 -12.70 3.18
C SER A 149 0.38 -11.45 3.04
N GLU A 150 0.98 -10.26 3.20
CA GLU A 150 0.28 -8.98 3.07
C GLU A 150 0.44 -8.32 1.69
N TYR A 151 1.44 -8.73 0.90
CA TYR A 151 1.66 -8.22 -0.45
C TYR A 151 2.46 -9.21 -1.31
N VAL A 152 2.44 -9.02 -2.64
CA VAL A 152 3.33 -9.73 -3.56
C VAL A 152 4.72 -9.11 -3.49
N LYS A 153 5.70 -9.86 -2.98
CA LYS A 153 7.11 -9.47 -2.90
C LYS A 153 7.77 -9.68 -4.26
N VAL A 154 8.39 -8.62 -4.77
CA VAL A 154 9.13 -8.66 -6.04
C VAL A 154 10.56 -8.22 -5.80
N GLY A 155 11.52 -9.02 -6.26
CA GLY A 155 12.94 -8.70 -6.26
C GLY A 155 13.44 -8.51 -7.68
N MET A 156 14.38 -7.59 -7.89
CA MET A 156 15.11 -7.39 -9.14
C MET A 156 16.60 -7.24 -8.85
N ILE A 157 17.46 -7.93 -9.60
CA ILE A 157 18.90 -7.65 -9.65
C ILE A 157 19.18 -6.97 -10.98
N ASN A 158 19.60 -5.71 -10.94
CA ASN A 158 19.89 -4.99 -12.17
C ASN A 158 21.19 -5.49 -12.82
N ALA A 159 21.45 -5.09 -14.07
CA ALA A 159 22.65 -5.49 -14.79
C ALA A 159 23.98 -5.01 -14.14
N TYR A 160 23.91 -4.14 -13.13
CA TYR A 160 25.03 -3.59 -12.37
C TYR A 160 25.16 -4.20 -10.96
N LYS A 161 24.44 -5.30 -10.69
CA LYS A 161 24.44 -6.06 -9.42
C LYS A 161 23.82 -5.34 -8.21
N SER A 162 23.03 -4.27 -8.42
CA SER A 162 22.21 -3.70 -7.36
C SER A 162 20.89 -4.46 -7.23
N VAL A 163 20.46 -4.68 -5.99
CA VAL A 163 19.22 -5.38 -5.66
C VAL A 163 18.15 -4.37 -5.32
N HIS A 164 16.99 -4.48 -5.96
CA HIS A 164 15.82 -3.64 -5.73
C HIS A 164 14.66 -4.52 -5.28
N TRP A 165 13.96 -4.07 -4.23
CA TRP A 165 12.76 -4.72 -3.71
C TRP A 165 11.53 -3.88 -4.00
N GLY A 166 10.44 -4.56 -4.30
CA GLY A 166 9.21 -3.96 -4.78
C GLY A 166 7.98 -4.79 -4.43
N GLY A 167 6.84 -4.28 -4.89
CA GLY A 167 5.52 -4.86 -4.70
C GLY A 167 4.86 -5.20 -6.03
N GLY A 168 4.00 -6.22 -6.02
CA GLY A 168 3.16 -6.59 -7.16
C GLY A 168 1.68 -6.39 -6.89
N ILE A 169 0.93 -6.07 -7.94
CA ILE A 169 -0.53 -6.17 -7.98
C ILE A 169 -0.92 -7.10 -9.13
N ILE A 170 -1.87 -7.99 -8.91
CA ILE A 170 -2.50 -8.83 -9.91
C ILE A 170 -3.95 -8.36 -10.03
N SER A 171 -4.33 -7.94 -11.23
CA SER A 171 -5.67 -7.40 -11.50
C SER A 171 -6.42 -8.34 -12.43
N ASN A 172 -7.58 -8.81 -11.97
CA ASN A 172 -8.53 -9.63 -12.73
C ASN A 172 -7.91 -10.89 -13.38
N HIS A 173 -6.83 -11.43 -12.83
CA HIS A 173 -6.03 -12.54 -13.38
C HIS A 173 -5.55 -12.35 -14.84
N GLN A 174 -5.66 -11.15 -15.40
CA GLN A 174 -5.28 -10.86 -16.79
C GLN A 174 -4.06 -9.96 -16.88
N ASN A 175 -3.80 -9.16 -15.83
CA ASN A 175 -2.74 -8.18 -15.82
C ASN A 175 -2.03 -8.18 -14.48
N SER A 176 -0.74 -7.89 -14.49
CA SER A 176 0.04 -7.63 -13.28
C SER A 176 0.86 -6.35 -13.42
N TYR A 177 1.04 -5.67 -12.30
CA TYR A 177 1.85 -4.47 -12.16
C TYR A 177 2.92 -4.74 -11.11
N LEU A 178 4.19 -4.78 -11.51
CA LEU A 178 5.32 -4.86 -10.60
C LEU A 178 5.90 -3.45 -10.42
N MET A 179 6.11 -3.04 -9.19
CA MET A 179 6.52 -1.67 -8.84
C MET A 179 7.76 -1.69 -7.95
N PHE A 180 8.77 -0.93 -8.31
CA PHE A 180 10.06 -0.85 -7.61
C PHE A 180 10.50 0.58 -7.42
N ASN A 181 11.34 0.82 -6.41
CA ASN A 181 12.15 2.03 -6.34
C ASN A 181 13.56 1.74 -6.87
N GLU A 182 13.95 2.37 -7.97
CA GLU A 182 15.28 2.19 -8.58
C GLU A 182 16.39 2.94 -7.82
N ARG A 183 16.01 3.83 -6.89
CA ARG A 183 16.96 4.62 -6.07
C ARG A 183 16.91 4.20 -4.61
N ASP A 184 18.02 4.42 -3.92
CA ASP A 184 18.06 4.31 -2.46
C ASP A 184 17.30 5.46 -1.80
N LEU A 185 16.73 5.18 -0.62
CA LEU A 185 16.07 6.19 0.20
C LEU A 185 17.08 7.30 0.57
N PRO A 186 16.66 8.59 0.57
CA PRO A 186 15.29 9.08 0.49
C PRO A 186 14.78 9.38 -0.94
N GLN A 187 15.55 9.06 -1.98
CA GLN A 187 15.17 9.37 -3.35
C GLN A 187 14.11 8.38 -3.85
N PHE A 188 13.17 8.89 -4.65
CA PHE A 188 12.08 8.09 -5.21
C PHE A 188 12.12 8.15 -6.74
N ALA A 189 12.36 7.00 -7.35
CA ALA A 189 12.29 6.78 -8.79
C ALA A 189 11.49 5.50 -9.03
N LEU A 190 10.18 5.68 -9.26
CA LEU A 190 9.28 4.56 -9.49
C LEU A 190 9.54 3.93 -10.85
N VAL A 191 9.80 2.62 -10.84
CA VAL A 191 9.78 1.76 -12.02
C VAL A 191 8.50 0.94 -11.96
N THR A 192 7.80 0.83 -13.09
CA THR A 192 6.60 0.00 -13.20
C THR A 192 6.74 -0.95 -14.38
N ILE A 193 6.50 -2.24 -14.13
CA ILE A 193 6.44 -3.28 -15.15
C ILE A 193 4.99 -3.75 -15.25
N TYR A 194 4.38 -3.50 -16.39
CA TYR A 194 3.06 -4.02 -16.73
C TYR A 194 3.23 -5.35 -17.46
N LEU A 195 2.69 -6.44 -16.90
CA LEU A 195 2.73 -7.77 -17.48
C LEU A 195 1.33 -8.23 -17.87
N GLN A 196 1.21 -8.81 -19.06
CA GLN A 196 0.01 -9.52 -19.45
C GLN A 196 0.07 -10.95 -18.90
N LEU A 197 -0.93 -11.32 -18.10
CA LEU A 197 -1.05 -12.65 -17.52
C LEU A 197 -1.84 -13.55 -18.46
N PRO A 198 -1.31 -14.74 -18.80
CA PRO A 198 -2.03 -15.68 -19.61
C PRO A 198 -3.10 -16.45 -18.82
N HIS A 199 -4.08 -17.02 -19.52
CA HIS A 199 -5.18 -17.81 -18.93
C HIS A 199 -4.77 -19.27 -18.58
N TYR A 200 -3.47 -19.57 -18.48
CA TYR A 200 -2.97 -20.90 -18.12
C TYR A 200 -2.14 -20.84 -16.85
N GLU A 201 -2.23 -21.91 -16.05
CA GLU A 201 -1.48 -22.05 -14.80
C GLU A 201 0.03 -22.20 -15.08
N TYR A 202 0.85 -21.67 -14.17
CA TYR A 202 2.32 -21.77 -14.19
C TYR A 202 2.98 -21.38 -15.51
N PRO A 203 2.81 -20.13 -15.97
CA PRO A 203 3.38 -19.75 -17.24
C PRO A 203 4.91 -19.72 -17.23
N ALA A 204 5.51 -20.33 -18.24
CA ALA A 204 6.95 -20.28 -18.45
C ALA A 204 7.44 -18.88 -18.89
N MET A 205 6.54 -18.04 -19.40
CA MET A 205 6.89 -16.72 -19.93
C MET A 205 5.78 -15.69 -19.72
N LEU A 206 6.17 -14.49 -19.30
CA LEU A 206 5.32 -13.31 -19.17
C LEU A 206 5.87 -12.20 -20.07
N LYS A 207 4.98 -11.41 -20.68
CA LYS A 207 5.36 -10.34 -21.61
C LYS A 207 4.68 -9.04 -21.23
N GLY A 208 5.35 -7.92 -21.49
CA GLY A 208 4.87 -6.66 -20.96
C GLY A 208 5.61 -5.41 -21.43
N LEU A 209 5.36 -4.33 -20.70
CA LEU A 209 6.01 -3.05 -20.85
C LEU A 209 6.73 -2.66 -19.55
N TYR A 210 7.95 -2.20 -19.69
CA TYR A 210 8.79 -1.65 -18.63
C TYR A 210 8.82 -0.13 -18.76
N LEU A 211 8.33 0.58 -17.74
CA LEU A 211 8.25 2.03 -17.69
C LEU A 211 9.20 2.57 -16.61
N CYS A 212 10.09 3.46 -17.00
CA CYS A 212 11.05 4.11 -16.10
C CYS A 212 11.48 5.49 -16.64
N LEU A 213 12.47 6.08 -16.00
CA LEU A 213 13.19 7.25 -16.51
C LEU A 213 14.53 6.82 -17.14
N ASP A 214 14.97 7.51 -18.19
CA ASP A 214 16.33 7.38 -18.71
C ASP A 214 17.35 8.16 -17.84
N TYR A 215 18.63 8.13 -18.21
CA TYR A 215 19.69 8.88 -17.50
C TYR A 215 19.48 10.39 -17.47
N ASN A 216 18.76 10.94 -18.45
CA ASN A 216 18.43 12.36 -18.56
C ASN A 216 17.07 12.68 -17.91
N HIS A 217 16.51 11.75 -17.14
CA HIS A 217 15.19 11.85 -16.52
C HIS A 217 14.02 11.99 -17.51
N ASN A 218 14.19 11.57 -18.76
CA ASN A 218 13.08 11.49 -19.69
C ASN A 218 12.29 10.18 -19.50
N PRO A 219 10.95 10.24 -19.50
CA PRO A 219 10.11 9.05 -19.55
C PRO A 219 10.43 8.13 -20.73
N ILE A 220 10.55 6.84 -20.43
CA ILE A 220 10.71 5.78 -21.42
C ILE A 220 9.84 4.57 -21.08
N ALA A 221 9.21 3.99 -22.10
CA ALA A 221 8.54 2.71 -22.07
C ALA A 221 9.21 1.76 -23.07
N ARG A 222 9.47 0.51 -22.69
CA ARG A 222 10.07 -0.50 -23.57
C ARG A 222 9.44 -1.87 -23.38
N ARG A 223 9.48 -2.72 -24.40
CA ARG A 223 9.09 -4.13 -24.27
C ARG A 223 9.98 -4.85 -23.26
N ILE A 224 9.37 -5.77 -22.53
CA ILE A 224 10.06 -6.70 -21.63
C ILE A 224 9.44 -8.10 -21.73
N VAL A 225 10.29 -9.11 -21.59
CA VAL A 225 9.89 -10.52 -21.46
C VAL A 225 10.51 -11.09 -20.22
N LEU A 226 9.73 -11.75 -19.37
CA LEU A 226 10.22 -12.53 -18.22
C LEU A 226 10.08 -14.01 -18.56
N VAL A 227 11.17 -14.76 -18.47
CA VAL A 227 11.19 -16.21 -18.70
C VAL A 227 11.53 -16.91 -17.39
N LYS A 228 10.64 -17.81 -16.96
CA LYS A 228 10.76 -18.54 -15.70
C LYS A 228 11.96 -19.50 -15.78
N GLN A 229 12.82 -19.44 -14.78
CA GLN A 229 14.00 -20.31 -14.63
C GLN A 229 13.74 -21.43 -13.62
N SER A 230 12.97 -21.13 -12.57
CA SER A 230 12.71 -22.04 -11.46
C SER A 230 11.41 -21.66 -10.76
N ASP A 231 10.74 -22.65 -10.15
CA ASP A 231 9.62 -22.43 -9.23
C ASP A 231 10.08 -22.01 -7.82
N SER A 232 11.39 -22.00 -7.57
CA SER A 232 11.97 -21.57 -6.29
C SER A 232 11.61 -20.12 -5.97
N THR A 233 11.32 -19.86 -4.70
CA THR A 233 11.13 -18.51 -4.15
C THR A 233 12.18 -18.18 -3.10
N ASP A 234 13.29 -18.91 -3.05
CA ASP A 234 14.37 -18.67 -2.10
C ASP A 234 15.11 -17.37 -2.46
N VAL A 235 15.12 -16.44 -1.52
CA VAL A 235 15.84 -15.17 -1.64
C VAL A 235 17.35 -15.40 -1.76
N ASN A 236 17.91 -16.42 -1.09
CA ASN A 236 19.34 -16.69 -1.17
C ASN A 236 19.73 -17.19 -2.56
N GLU A 237 18.92 -18.07 -3.16
CA GLU A 237 19.11 -18.52 -4.54
C GLU A 237 19.03 -17.33 -5.50
N PHE A 238 18.00 -16.49 -5.36
CA PHE A 238 17.85 -15.25 -6.13
C PHE A 238 19.09 -14.35 -6.06
N LEU A 239 19.63 -14.12 -4.86
CA LEU A 239 20.80 -13.26 -4.64
C LEU A 239 22.10 -13.81 -5.26
N THR A 240 22.15 -15.08 -5.67
CA THR A 240 23.29 -15.66 -6.39
C THR A 240 23.24 -15.45 -7.90
N MET A 241 22.09 -15.02 -8.44
CA MET A 241 21.92 -14.77 -9.87
C MET A 241 22.63 -13.49 -10.32
N GLU A 242 23.02 -13.43 -11.59
CA GLU A 242 23.72 -12.25 -12.15
C GLU A 242 22.96 -11.63 -13.31
N GLY A 243 22.78 -10.31 -13.24
CA GLY A 243 22.37 -9.49 -14.38
C GLY A 243 23.54 -9.21 -15.31
N ARG A 244 23.28 -9.03 -16.60
CA ARG A 244 24.30 -8.73 -17.61
C ARG A 244 23.74 -7.96 -18.81
N LEU A 245 24.65 -7.31 -19.53
CA LEU A 245 24.40 -6.73 -20.85
C LEU A 245 25.09 -7.60 -21.89
N VAL A 246 24.35 -8.00 -22.93
CA VAL A 246 24.88 -8.77 -24.05
C VAL A 246 24.84 -7.90 -25.30
N PRO A 247 26.00 -7.46 -25.83
CA PRO A 247 26.07 -6.71 -27.08
C PRO A 247 25.48 -7.51 -28.24
N LYS A 248 24.92 -6.82 -29.24
CA LYS A 248 24.35 -7.46 -30.43
C LYS A 248 25.31 -8.44 -31.13
N ALA A 249 26.60 -8.12 -31.14
CA ALA A 249 27.65 -8.94 -31.76
C ALA A 249 27.92 -10.27 -31.02
N GLU A 250 27.49 -10.40 -29.77
CA GLU A 250 27.74 -11.55 -28.89
C GLU A 250 26.47 -12.38 -28.64
N LEU A 251 25.37 -12.08 -29.34
CA LEU A 251 24.12 -12.80 -29.18
C LEU A 251 24.26 -14.25 -29.69
N THR A 252 23.85 -15.20 -28.85
CA THR A 252 23.64 -16.58 -29.28
C THR A 252 22.31 -16.69 -30.03
N PRO A 253 22.09 -17.76 -30.82
CA PRO A 253 20.81 -17.99 -31.49
C PRO A 253 19.62 -18.03 -30.53
N GLU A 254 19.79 -18.50 -29.28
CA GLU A 254 18.71 -18.47 -28.29
C GLU A 254 18.38 -17.05 -27.82
N LEU A 255 19.40 -16.20 -27.63
CA LEU A 255 19.22 -14.81 -27.17
C LEU A 255 18.70 -13.89 -28.28
N GLU A 256 19.01 -14.21 -29.54
CA GLU A 256 18.59 -13.45 -30.70
C GLU A 256 17.06 -13.38 -30.81
N VAL A 257 16.33 -14.43 -30.39
CA VAL A 257 14.87 -14.43 -30.34
C VAL A 257 14.32 -13.33 -29.42
N TYR A 258 14.91 -13.17 -28.23
CA TYR A 258 14.49 -12.15 -27.27
C TYR A 258 14.90 -10.75 -27.73
N TYR A 259 16.13 -10.59 -28.23
CA TYR A 259 16.60 -9.33 -28.79
C TYR A 259 15.70 -8.87 -29.95
N ASN A 260 15.33 -9.77 -30.86
CA ASN A 260 14.44 -9.45 -31.98
C ASN A 260 13.02 -9.08 -31.55
N TYR A 261 12.58 -9.47 -30.36
CA TYR A 261 11.27 -9.09 -29.82
C TYR A 261 11.30 -7.83 -28.96
N THR A 262 12.43 -7.49 -28.32
CA THR A 262 12.48 -6.40 -27.33
C THR A 262 13.33 -5.20 -27.72
N CYS A 263 14.13 -5.31 -28.77
CA CYS A 263 15.20 -4.35 -29.09
C CYS A 263 15.12 -3.77 -30.51
N GLN A 264 14.01 -3.96 -31.24
CA GLN A 264 13.85 -3.38 -32.58
C GLN A 264 13.37 -1.94 -32.51
N GLU A 265 13.49 -1.24 -33.64
CA GLU A 265 12.92 0.09 -33.81
C GLU A 265 11.40 0.04 -33.59
N GLY A 266 10.91 0.88 -32.67
CA GLY A 266 9.50 0.91 -32.27
C GLY A 266 9.14 0.02 -31.07
N ASP A 267 10.06 -0.80 -30.55
CA ASP A 267 9.84 -1.57 -29.31
C ASP A 267 10.02 -0.75 -28.02
N TYR A 268 10.41 0.52 -28.17
CA TYR A 268 10.42 1.50 -27.12
C TYR A 268 9.82 2.83 -27.57
N ILE A 269 9.27 3.57 -26.62
CA ILE A 269 8.77 4.93 -26.79
C ILE A 269 9.47 5.78 -25.72
N LYS A 270 10.13 6.85 -26.14
CA LYS A 270 10.76 7.81 -25.23
C LYS A 270 10.34 9.23 -25.59
N THR A 271 10.25 10.09 -24.59
CA THR A 271 10.24 11.55 -24.80
C THR A 271 11.66 12.07 -24.62
N CYS A 272 11.94 13.30 -25.06
CA CYS A 272 13.21 13.95 -24.76
C CYS A 272 13.05 15.45 -24.59
N THR A 273 13.87 16.04 -23.71
CA THR A 273 13.85 17.49 -23.52
C THR A 273 14.43 18.20 -24.76
N VAL A 274 13.64 19.09 -25.36
CA VAL A 274 14.08 19.95 -26.47
C VAL A 274 15.00 21.05 -25.93
N PRO A 275 16.22 21.23 -26.48
CA PRO A 275 17.11 22.31 -26.08
C PRO A 275 16.50 23.68 -26.37
N SER A 276 16.50 24.55 -25.35
CA SER A 276 15.87 25.89 -25.39
C SER A 276 14.43 25.81 -25.89
N PRO A 277 13.51 25.20 -25.10
CA PRO A 277 12.14 25.03 -25.50
C PRO A 277 11.43 26.39 -25.55
N LYS A 278 10.61 26.59 -26.57
CA LYS A 278 9.65 27.69 -26.67
C LYS A 278 8.34 27.40 -25.92
N LEU A 279 8.12 26.13 -25.54
CA LEU A 279 6.90 25.61 -24.92
C LEU A 279 5.65 25.82 -25.78
N ASP A 280 5.82 25.69 -27.09
CA ASP A 280 4.76 25.78 -28.09
C ASP A 280 4.74 24.56 -29.02
N ALA A 281 3.78 24.52 -29.96
CA ALA A 281 3.63 23.39 -30.89
C ALA A 281 4.87 23.14 -31.76
N THR A 282 5.75 24.13 -31.95
CA THR A 282 6.99 23.95 -32.73
C THR A 282 7.99 23.05 -32.02
N ASP A 283 7.96 23.00 -30.69
CA ASP A 283 8.81 22.07 -29.94
C ASP A 283 8.38 20.61 -30.13
N LEU A 284 7.08 20.34 -30.35
CA LEU A 284 6.59 18.98 -30.61
C LEU A 284 7.19 18.41 -31.91
N GLU A 285 7.26 19.22 -32.96
CA GLU A 285 7.90 18.82 -34.23
C GLU A 285 9.41 18.67 -34.08
N ARG A 286 10.05 19.55 -33.30
CA ARG A 286 11.49 19.48 -33.02
C ARG A 286 11.83 18.21 -32.25
N GLU A 287 11.07 17.90 -31.19
CA GLU A 287 11.22 16.68 -30.42
C GLU A 287 11.06 15.46 -31.31
N LYS A 288 10.01 15.41 -32.14
CA LYS A 288 9.78 14.27 -33.03
C LYS A 288 10.93 14.06 -34.01
N LYS A 289 11.51 15.14 -34.56
CA LYS A 289 12.71 15.07 -35.40
C LYS A 289 13.94 14.57 -34.64
N MET A 290 14.13 14.97 -33.39
CA MET A 290 15.22 14.49 -32.54
C MET A 290 15.11 13.00 -32.19
N LEU A 291 13.88 12.47 -32.13
CA LEU A 291 13.61 11.06 -31.85
C LEU A 291 13.69 10.14 -33.09
N MET A 292 13.67 10.70 -34.30
CA MET A 292 13.79 9.98 -35.58
C MET A 292 15.25 9.81 -36.06
N ILE A 293 16.22 10.08 -35.18
CA ILE A 293 17.66 9.95 -35.43
C ILE A 293 18.18 8.71 -34.68
#